data_AF-A0A5C4Y933-F1
#
_entry.id   AF-A0A5C4Y933-F1
#
_cell.length_a   1.000
_cell.length_b   1.000
_cell.length_c   1.000
_cell.angle_alpha   90.00
_cell.angle_beta   90.00
_cell.angle_gamma   90.00
#
_symmetry.space_group_name_H-M   'P 1'
#
loop_
_entity.id
_entity.type
_entity.pdbx_description
1 polymer ?
#
loop_
_entity_poly.entity_id
_entity_poly.type
_entity_poly.pdbx_seq_one_letter_code
_entity_poly.pdbx_strand_id
1 'polypeptide(L)'
;MSDPAVTFPAPRRIPYPGGCVLEPGPYALDYLLSWPAVLTVNGKPYPEQPVYPLIRELLADPAAHGLTLTEAQAARDRFLELAGQALEAEGGDRRWLEREFGR
;
A
#
# COMPACT_ATOMS: atom_id res chain seq x y z
N MET A 1 -18.76 -11.66 9.36
CA MET A 1 -17.46 -10.97 9.24
C MET A 1 -17.77 -9.61 8.64
N SER A 2 -17.46 -8.53 9.34
CA SER A 2 -17.69 -7.18 8.79
C SER A 2 -16.72 -6.95 7.64
N ASP A 3 -17.19 -6.34 6.55
CA ASP A 3 -16.32 -5.92 5.46
C ASP A 3 -15.25 -4.95 5.96
N PRO A 4 -14.02 -4.98 5.41
CA PRO A 4 -12.99 -4.03 5.79
C PRO A 4 -13.43 -2.60 5.44
N ALA A 5 -13.20 -1.65 6.36
CA ALA A 5 -13.52 -0.24 6.13
C ALA A 5 -12.73 0.35 4.96
N VAL A 6 -11.51 -0.14 4.70
CA VAL A 6 -10.71 0.27 3.55
C VAL A 6 -10.38 -0.96 2.70
N THR A 7 -10.70 -0.91 1.41
CA THR A 7 -10.39 -1.99 0.47
C THR A 7 -9.68 -1.47 -0.76
N PHE A 8 -8.73 -2.25 -1.25
CA PHE A 8 -7.97 -2.03 -2.48
C PHE A 8 -7.51 -3.40 -3.01
N PRO A 9 -7.25 -3.54 -4.32
CA PRO A 9 -6.76 -4.79 -4.89
C PRO A 9 -5.35 -5.14 -4.40
N ALA A 10 -4.84 -6.33 -4.71
CA ALA A 10 -3.41 -6.60 -4.60
C ALA A 10 -2.66 -5.90 -5.77
N PRO A 11 -1.39 -5.48 -5.58
CA PRO A 11 -0.55 -5.04 -6.68
C PRO A 11 -0.49 -6.12 -7.76
N ARG A 12 -0.60 -5.70 -9.02
CA ARG A 12 -0.33 -6.59 -10.16
C ARG A 12 1.18 -6.79 -10.29
N ARG A 13 1.59 -7.61 -11.26
CA ARG A 13 2.99 -7.82 -11.61
C ARG A 13 3.71 -6.47 -11.74
N ILE A 14 4.79 -6.31 -10.97
CA ILE A 14 5.61 -5.10 -10.98
C ILE A 14 6.29 -5.00 -12.35
N PRO A 15 6.16 -3.88 -13.08
CA PRO A 15 6.62 -3.76 -14.45
C PRO A 15 8.13 -3.48 -14.52
N TYR A 16 8.94 -4.42 -14.01
CA TYR A 16 10.38 -4.30 -13.97
C TYR A 16 10.97 -4.20 -15.39
N PRO A 17 11.58 -3.05 -15.79
CA PRO A 17 12.01 -2.84 -17.17
C PRO A 17 13.27 -3.64 -17.55
N GLY A 18 13.99 -4.20 -16.57
CA GLY A 18 15.26 -4.88 -16.78
C GLY A 18 16.40 -3.92 -17.11
N GLY A 19 17.54 -4.07 -16.44
CA GLY A 19 18.75 -3.31 -16.76
C GLY A 19 19.95 -3.79 -15.94
N CYS A 20 21.16 -3.63 -16.45
CA CYS A 20 22.40 -4.09 -15.78
C CYS A 20 22.72 -3.36 -14.47
N VAL A 21 22.00 -2.27 -14.14
CA VAL A 21 22.29 -1.37 -12.99
C VAL A 21 21.13 -1.34 -12.00
N LEU A 22 19.92 -1.72 -12.42
CA LEU A 22 18.75 -1.64 -11.58
C LEU A 22 18.64 -2.94 -10.78
N GLU A 23 18.51 -2.84 -9.46
CA GLU A 23 18.22 -4.01 -8.64
C GLU A 23 16.70 -4.17 -8.53
N PRO A 24 16.14 -5.39 -8.75
CA PRO A 24 14.69 -5.61 -8.75
C PRO A 24 13.99 -5.22 -7.45
N GLY A 25 14.58 -5.52 -6.29
CA GLY A 25 14.01 -5.23 -4.97
C GLY A 25 13.81 -3.73 -4.70
N PRO A 26 14.87 -2.89 -4.77
CA PRO A 26 14.74 -1.44 -4.60
C PRO A 26 13.76 -0.81 -5.61
N TYR A 27 13.80 -1.25 -6.87
CA TYR A 27 12.82 -0.79 -7.87
C TYR A 27 11.38 -1.14 -7.48
N ALA A 28 11.16 -2.37 -7.02
CA ALA A 28 9.86 -2.83 -6.56
C ALA A 28 9.35 -2.01 -5.37
N LEU A 29 10.24 -1.66 -4.42
CA LEU A 29 9.89 -0.78 -3.31
C LEU A 29 9.40 0.59 -3.83
N ASP A 30 10.20 1.28 -4.65
CA ASP A 30 9.84 2.59 -5.20
C ASP A 30 8.53 2.55 -6.00
N TYR A 31 8.34 1.49 -6.79
CA TYR A 31 7.09 1.25 -7.51
C TYR A 31 5.91 1.12 -6.55
N LEU A 32 6.02 0.31 -5.50
CA LEU A 32 4.92 0.08 -4.54
C LEU A 32 4.53 1.33 -3.73
N LEU A 33 5.48 2.25 -3.48
CA LEU A 33 5.20 3.53 -2.81
C LEU A 33 4.41 4.51 -3.69
N SER A 34 4.46 4.33 -5.02
CA SER A 34 3.75 5.14 -6.00
C SER A 34 2.62 4.38 -6.71
N TRP A 35 2.40 3.11 -6.37
CA TRP A 35 1.48 2.21 -7.06
C TRP A 35 0.03 2.69 -6.93
N PRO A 36 -0.65 3.01 -8.06
CA PRO A 36 -2.02 3.48 -8.04
C PRO A 36 -3.01 2.32 -7.99
N ALA A 37 -4.11 2.52 -7.26
CA ALA A 37 -5.25 1.61 -7.30
C ALA A 37 -6.58 2.33 -7.05
N VAL A 38 -7.66 1.75 -7.57
CA VAL A 38 -9.01 2.08 -7.13
C VAL A 38 -9.24 1.45 -5.76
N LEU A 39 -9.80 2.24 -4.85
CA LEU A 39 -10.05 1.83 -3.48
C LEU A 39 -11.41 2.29 -3.00
N THR A 40 -11.88 1.70 -1.91
CA THR A 40 -13.08 2.17 -1.21
C THR A 40 -12.76 2.45 0.26
N VAL A 41 -13.40 3.48 0.80
CA VAL A 41 -13.36 3.83 2.23
C VAL A 41 -14.80 3.90 2.73
N ASN A 42 -15.15 3.07 3.71
CA ASN A 42 -16.51 2.85 4.20
C ASN A 42 -17.51 2.58 3.06
N GLY A 43 -17.10 1.77 2.08
CA GLY A 43 -17.89 1.44 0.88
C GLY A 43 -18.03 2.58 -0.14
N LYS A 44 -17.47 3.77 0.12
CA LYS A 44 -17.46 4.88 -0.84
C LYS A 44 -16.27 4.72 -1.80
N PRO A 45 -16.48 4.78 -3.12
CA PRO A 45 -15.38 4.73 -4.07
C PRO A 45 -14.51 5.98 -3.94
N TYR A 46 -13.21 5.78 -4.02
CA TYR A 46 -12.21 6.85 -4.13
C TYR A 46 -11.62 6.84 -5.54
N PRO A 47 -11.15 8.00 -6.03
CA PRO A 47 -10.44 8.07 -7.30
C PRO A 47 -9.19 7.19 -7.26
N GLU A 48 -8.77 6.71 -8.43
CA GLU A 48 -7.49 6.01 -8.56
C GLU A 48 -6.35 6.92 -8.12
N GLN A 49 -5.60 6.48 -7.12
CA GLN A 49 -4.47 7.22 -6.56
C GLN A 49 -3.46 6.28 -5.90
N PRO A 50 -2.24 6.74 -5.63
CA PRO A 50 -1.25 5.97 -4.90
C PRO A 50 -1.76 5.49 -3.53
N VAL A 51 -1.68 4.18 -3.28
CA VAL A 51 -2.24 3.58 -2.06
C VAL A 51 -1.45 3.96 -0.81
N TYR A 52 -0.11 3.96 -0.89
CA TYR A 52 0.76 4.27 0.25
C TYR A 52 0.54 5.69 0.81
N PRO A 53 0.56 6.77 -0.01
CA PRO A 53 0.28 8.12 0.47
C PRO A 53 -1.10 8.25 1.10
N LEU A 54 -2.13 7.63 0.52
CA LEU A 54 -3.47 7.66 1.09
C LEU A 54 -3.49 7.01 2.48
N ILE A 55 -2.88 5.83 2.66
CA ILE A 55 -2.88 5.18 3.97
C ILE A 55 -2.18 6.05 5.03
N ARG A 56 -1.13 6.80 4.66
CA ARG A 56 -0.52 7.77 5.57
C ARG A 56 -1.49 8.88 5.96
N GLU A 57 -2.26 9.39 5.01
CA GLU A 57 -3.32 10.39 5.27
C GLU A 57 -4.39 9.82 6.22
N LEU A 58 -4.87 8.61 5.96
CA LEU A 58 -5.85 7.92 6.81
C LEU A 58 -5.33 7.68 8.23
N LEU A 59 -4.03 7.41 8.39
CA LEU A 59 -3.40 7.25 9.71
C LEU A 59 -3.20 8.58 10.43
N ALA A 60 -2.95 9.66 9.69
CA ALA A 60 -2.73 10.98 10.25
C ALA A 60 -4.02 11.62 10.79
N ASP A 61 -5.13 11.48 10.07
CA ASP A 61 -6.45 11.93 10.52
C ASP A 61 -7.56 10.96 10.11
N PRO A 62 -7.74 9.81 10.80
CA PRO A 62 -8.77 8.85 10.48
C PRO A 62 -10.18 9.46 10.50
N ALA A 63 -10.42 10.41 11.40
CA ALA A 63 -11.73 11.01 11.62
C ALA A 63 -12.20 11.86 10.43
N ALA A 64 -11.28 12.54 9.74
CA ALA A 64 -11.59 13.27 8.50
C ALA A 64 -12.18 12.37 7.40
N HIS A 65 -11.85 11.07 7.42
CA HIS A 65 -12.35 10.07 6.47
C HIS A 65 -13.47 9.19 7.04
N GLY A 66 -13.94 9.49 8.25
CA GLY A 66 -14.96 8.70 8.95
C GLY A 66 -14.47 7.32 9.38
N LEU A 67 -13.17 7.17 9.62
CA LEU A 67 -12.54 5.95 10.12
C LEU A 67 -12.15 6.11 11.59
N THR A 68 -12.09 4.98 12.27
CA THR A 68 -11.37 4.85 13.54
C THR A 68 -9.88 4.63 13.28
N LEU A 69 -9.05 4.91 14.29
CA LEU A 69 -7.62 4.61 14.22
C LEU A 69 -7.36 3.13 13.93
N THR A 70 -8.15 2.22 14.53
CA THR A 70 -8.05 0.78 14.30
C THR A 70 -8.32 0.39 12.85
N GLU A 71 -9.29 1.03 12.20
CA GLU A 71 -9.58 0.77 10.78
C GLU A 71 -8.48 1.29 9.86
N ALA A 72 -7.90 2.47 10.15
CA ALA A 72 -6.75 2.99 9.42
C ALA A 72 -5.51 2.09 9.60
N GLN A 73 -5.28 1.57 10.81
CA GLN A 73 -4.22 0.60 11.07
C GLN A 73 -4.45 -0.72 10.33
N ALA A 74 -5.68 -1.21 10.28
CA ALA A 74 -6.03 -2.40 9.50
C ALA A 74 -5.77 -2.19 7.99
N ALA A 75 -6.00 -0.98 7.47
CA ALA A 75 -5.67 -0.63 6.09
C ALA A 75 -4.15 -0.68 5.84
N ARG A 76 -3.35 -0.14 6.77
CA ARG A 76 -1.88 -0.25 6.73
C ARG A 76 -1.42 -1.69 6.74
N ASP A 77 -1.92 -2.51 7.67
CA ASP A 77 -1.50 -3.90 7.81
C ASP A 77 -1.84 -4.70 6.54
N ARG A 78 -3.01 -4.43 5.94
CA ARG A 78 -3.40 -5.02 4.64
C ARG A 78 -2.46 -4.59 3.50
N PHE A 79 -2.05 -3.33 3.48
CA PHE A 79 -1.08 -2.86 2.48
C PHE A 79 0.27 -3.55 2.67
N LEU A 80 0.77 -3.63 3.90
CA LEU A 80 2.03 -4.32 4.21
C LEU A 80 1.98 -5.80 3.85
N GLU A 81 0.84 -6.45 4.01
CA GLU A 81 0.64 -7.84 3.57
C GLU A 81 0.70 -7.97 2.05
N LEU A 82 -0.14 -7.22 1.33
CA LEU A 82 -0.28 -7.37 -0.14
C LEU A 82 0.94 -6.84 -0.89
N ALA A 83 1.40 -5.63 -0.55
CA ALA A 83 2.60 -5.04 -1.15
C ALA A 83 3.88 -5.75 -0.68
N GLY A 84 3.91 -6.26 0.55
CA GLY A 84 5.02 -7.07 1.06
C GLY A 84 5.22 -8.35 0.25
N GLN A 85 4.15 -9.08 -0.04
CA GLN A 85 4.21 -10.27 -0.91
C GLN A 85 4.72 -9.93 -2.32
N ALA A 86 4.26 -8.81 -2.90
CA ALA A 86 4.74 -8.37 -4.21
C ALA A 86 6.22 -7.95 -4.19
N LEU A 87 6.67 -7.29 -3.11
CA LEU A 87 8.06 -6.89 -2.93
C LEU A 87 8.99 -8.10 -2.74
N GLU A 88 8.60 -9.05 -1.90
CA GLU A 88 9.34 -10.29 -1.63
C GLU A 88 9.52 -11.12 -2.92
N ALA A 89 8.51 -11.12 -3.80
CA ALA A 89 8.59 -11.79 -5.10
C ALA A 89 9.66 -11.20 -6.05
N GLU A 90 10.00 -9.93 -5.88
CA GLU A 90 11.07 -9.23 -6.63
C GLU A 90 12.40 -9.22 -5.85
N GLY A 91 12.52 -9.98 -4.76
CA GLY A 91 13.75 -10.08 -3.96
C GLY A 91 13.95 -8.95 -2.95
N GLY A 92 12.91 -8.16 -2.66
CA GLY A 92 12.91 -7.21 -1.54
C GLY A 92 12.52 -7.83 -0.20
N ASP A 93 12.42 -6.98 0.83
CA ASP A 93 12.01 -7.37 2.19
C ASP A 93 10.86 -6.46 2.65
N ARG A 94 9.77 -7.05 3.13
CA ARG A 94 8.60 -6.35 3.67
C ARG A 94 8.93 -5.31 4.73
N ARG A 95 9.99 -5.53 5.53
CA ARG A 95 10.48 -4.58 6.53
C ARG A 95 10.86 -3.24 5.92
N TRP A 96 11.17 -3.21 4.63
CA TRP A 96 11.46 -1.97 3.92
C TRP A 96 10.21 -1.10 3.81
N LEU A 97 9.06 -1.68 3.43
CA LEU A 97 7.76 -0.99 3.42
C LEU A 97 7.33 -0.55 4.83
N GLU A 98 7.54 -1.41 5.84
CA GLU A 98 7.23 -1.09 7.24
C GLU A 98 7.98 0.17 7.71
N ARG A 99 9.27 0.30 7.34
CA ARG A 99 10.07 1.48 7.67
C ARG A 99 9.54 2.75 7.04
N GLU A 100 8.95 2.69 5.84
CA GLU A 100 8.39 3.86 5.18
C GLU A 100 7.18 4.45 5.93
N PHE A 101 6.48 3.67 6.76
CA PHE A 101 5.42 4.19 7.63
C PHE A 101 5.95 4.81 8.93
N GLY A 102 7.21 4.56 9.29
CA GLY A 102 7.88 5.15 10.45
C GLY A 102 8.66 6.44 10.14
N ARG A 103 8.62 6.90 8.88
CA ARG A 103 9.29 8.11 8.38
C ARG A 103 8.38 9.33 8.35
#